data_AF-A0A1L9AWX2-F1
#
_entry.id   AF-A0A1L9AWX2-F1
#
_cell.length_a   1.000
_cell.length_b   1.000
_cell.length_c   1.000
_cell.angle_alpha   90.00
_cell.angle_beta   90.00
_cell.angle_gamma   90.00
#
_symmetry.space_group_name_H-M   'P 1'
#
loop_
_entity.id
_entity.type
_entity.pdbx_description
1 polymer ?
#
loop_
_entity_poly.entity_id
_entity_poly.type
_entity_poly.pdbx_seq_one_letter_code
_entity_poly.pdbx_strand_id
1 'polypeptide(L)'
;MRAWLVVMTMALAGCSVQVTGAPCQDDLQCPSTQRCAPEGSCVEGARTGEHLLESCRTAMETLARRADQCHGGKTPESYHRLADTESVCDSVVASVRAGRQAFVPERFGACVRQLRDLPCGALTLDDFSQGNLLARCEALEPQATEGNPCGGNLDCQGGWCDTKAGCPGVCKRYVPAGSACDGSVPCQPGSTCSLNVCRAYANLGESCAWGVRCAPEANAACVGNVCVARKEAGACTSADECAPGQACVKLAANGGANTPRECRPAQGLDESCTPGALECGGLLYCEAASARCRPWRELGQTCFDPDGTDERALCLGSRCAFGAFAQLVCQQYVAPGAACVLNTDCGPTGACRDNVCITTWCR
;
A
#
# COMPACT_ATOMS: atom_id res chain seq x y z
N MET A 1 -59.29 -40.49 30.77
CA MET A 1 -58.04 -39.71 30.97
C MET A 1 -57.01 -40.17 29.93
N ARG A 2 -57.12 -39.61 28.73
CA ARG A 2 -56.22 -39.78 27.58
C ARG A 2 -55.90 -38.36 27.11
N ALA A 3 -54.63 -37.96 27.11
CA ALA A 3 -54.08 -36.89 26.27
C ALA A 3 -52.56 -36.83 26.53
N TRP A 4 -51.78 -37.38 25.61
CA TRP A 4 -50.88 -36.57 24.76
C TRP A 4 -49.62 -36.07 25.48
N LEU A 5 -48.62 -36.95 25.54
CA LEU A 5 -47.22 -36.63 25.78
C LEU A 5 -46.46 -37.07 24.51
N VAL A 6 -46.62 -36.28 23.45
CA VAL A 6 -45.88 -36.44 22.20
C VAL A 6 -44.96 -35.24 22.07
N VAL A 7 -43.68 -35.47 22.35
CA VAL A 7 -42.54 -35.01 21.57
C VAL A 7 -42.65 -33.58 21.02
N MET A 8 -42.32 -32.59 21.85
CA MET A 8 -41.86 -31.26 21.40
C MET A 8 -40.33 -31.23 21.42
N THR A 9 -39.72 -31.98 20.49
CA THR A 9 -38.30 -31.86 20.13
C THR A 9 -38.20 -31.76 18.61
N MET A 10 -38.75 -30.68 18.06
CA MET A 10 -38.44 -30.20 16.71
C MET A 10 -38.43 -28.67 16.73
N ALA A 11 -37.53 -28.10 15.92
CA ALA A 11 -37.36 -26.68 15.60
C ALA A 11 -36.42 -25.85 16.49
N LEU A 12 -35.18 -26.33 16.67
CA LEU A 12 -33.99 -25.48 16.51
C LEU A 12 -33.05 -26.11 15.47
N ALA A 13 -33.61 -26.53 14.33
CA ALA A 13 -32.81 -26.52 13.11
C ALA A 13 -32.64 -25.04 12.77
N GLY A 14 -31.50 -24.47 13.15
CA GLY A 14 -31.14 -23.12 12.75
C GLY A 14 -31.27 -23.06 11.25
N CYS A 15 -32.26 -22.32 10.75
CA CYS A 15 -32.32 -21.95 9.35
C CYS A 15 -31.03 -21.19 9.06
N SER A 16 -30.00 -21.88 8.57
CA SER A 16 -28.90 -21.25 7.87
C SER A 16 -29.54 -20.64 6.63
N VAL A 17 -30.00 -19.38 6.75
CA VAL A 17 -30.48 -18.63 5.61
C VAL A 17 -29.29 -18.56 4.66
N GLN A 18 -29.30 -19.40 3.63
CA GLN A 18 -28.34 -19.30 2.55
C GLN A 18 -28.66 -18.00 1.84
N VAL A 19 -27.88 -16.95 2.14
CA VAL A 19 -28.03 -15.64 1.51
C VAL A 19 -27.17 -15.59 0.26
N THR A 20 -27.15 -16.68 -0.52
CA THR A 20 -26.38 -16.75 -1.75
C THR A 20 -26.82 -15.62 -2.68
N GLY A 21 -25.87 -14.81 -3.14
CA GLY A 21 -26.15 -13.63 -3.95
C GLY A 21 -26.46 -12.34 -3.16
N ALA A 22 -26.48 -12.36 -1.82
CA ALA A 22 -26.52 -11.12 -1.05
C ALA A 22 -25.24 -10.30 -1.28
N PRO A 23 -25.36 -8.96 -1.34
CA PRO A 23 -24.21 -8.10 -1.46
C PRO A 23 -23.34 -8.18 -0.21
N CYS A 24 -22.03 -8.25 -0.40
CA CYS A 24 -21.03 -8.28 0.66
C CYS A 24 -19.79 -7.49 0.23
N GLN A 25 -19.01 -7.10 1.22
CA GLN A 25 -17.72 -6.43 1.08
C GLN A 25 -16.58 -7.24 1.70
N ASP A 26 -16.90 -8.12 2.65
CA ASP A 26 -15.97 -9.00 3.33
C ASP A 26 -16.70 -10.28 3.80
N ASP A 27 -15.93 -11.34 4.12
CA ASP A 27 -16.49 -12.63 4.51
C ASP A 27 -17.32 -12.56 5.81
N LEU A 28 -17.11 -11.55 6.66
CA LEU A 28 -17.85 -11.39 7.92
C LEU A 28 -19.29 -10.90 7.70
N GLN A 29 -19.63 -10.47 6.48
CA GLN A 29 -21.01 -10.14 6.09
C GLN A 29 -21.77 -11.34 5.51
N CYS A 30 -21.07 -12.45 5.26
CA CYS A 30 -21.69 -13.69 4.79
C CYS A 30 -21.92 -14.67 5.95
N PRO A 31 -22.90 -15.60 5.85
CA PRO A 31 -23.01 -16.73 6.75
C PRO A 31 -21.70 -17.53 6.86
N SER A 32 -21.44 -18.16 7.99
CA SER A 32 -20.20 -18.93 8.24
C SER A 32 -19.89 -20.06 7.23
N THR A 33 -20.89 -20.52 6.47
CA THR A 33 -20.74 -21.53 5.40
C THR A 33 -20.57 -20.91 4.00
N GLN A 34 -20.48 -19.59 3.93
CA GLN A 34 -20.36 -18.80 2.72
C GLN A 34 -19.14 -17.88 2.83
N ARG A 35 -18.73 -17.31 1.70
CA ARG A 35 -17.66 -16.30 1.64
C ARG A 35 -18.08 -15.18 0.68
N CYS A 36 -17.43 -14.03 0.78
CA CYS A 36 -17.63 -12.96 -0.16
C CYS A 36 -16.74 -13.20 -1.40
N ALA A 37 -17.37 -13.36 -2.56
CA ALA A 37 -16.66 -13.48 -3.83
C ALA A 37 -16.16 -12.11 -4.32
N PRO A 38 -15.17 -12.07 -5.24
CA PRO A 38 -14.64 -10.81 -5.80
C PRO A 38 -15.72 -9.91 -6.41
N GLU A 39 -16.81 -10.50 -6.91
CA GLU A 39 -17.97 -9.79 -7.47
C GLU A 39 -18.83 -9.06 -6.41
N GLY A 40 -18.46 -9.17 -5.13
CA GLY A 40 -19.16 -8.51 -4.01
C GLY A 40 -20.46 -9.20 -3.64
N SER A 41 -20.53 -10.52 -3.81
CA SER A 41 -21.70 -11.32 -3.42
C SER A 41 -21.33 -12.56 -2.61
N CYS A 42 -22.19 -12.94 -1.67
CA CYS A 42 -21.98 -14.14 -0.86
C CYS A 42 -22.16 -15.39 -1.72
N VAL A 43 -21.13 -16.24 -1.77
CA VAL A 43 -21.11 -17.51 -2.49
C VAL A 43 -20.94 -18.68 -1.52
N GLU A 44 -21.38 -19.86 -1.94
CA GLU A 44 -21.30 -21.07 -1.13
C GLU A 44 -19.84 -21.52 -0.91
N GLY A 45 -19.56 -22.00 0.31
CA GLY A 45 -18.27 -22.52 0.73
C GLY A 45 -17.51 -21.51 1.58
N ALA A 46 -17.17 -21.91 2.81
CA ALA A 46 -16.24 -21.15 3.64
C ALA A 46 -14.87 -21.08 2.95
N ARG A 47 -14.13 -20.00 3.21
CA ARG A 47 -12.78 -19.83 2.68
C ARG A 47 -11.85 -20.90 3.29
N THR A 48 -10.98 -21.47 2.46
CA THR A 48 -10.03 -22.52 2.84
C THR A 48 -8.64 -22.23 2.26
N GLY A 49 -7.63 -23.04 2.59
CA GLY A 49 -6.29 -22.94 2.00
C GLY A 49 -6.24 -23.01 0.48
N GLU A 50 -7.20 -23.71 -0.15
CA GLU A 50 -7.33 -23.78 -1.61
C GLU A 50 -7.64 -22.42 -2.25
N HIS A 51 -8.22 -21.51 -1.48
CA HIS A 51 -8.59 -20.17 -1.92
C HIS A 51 -7.49 -19.13 -1.66
N LEU A 52 -6.28 -19.51 -1.25
CA LEU A 52 -5.20 -18.56 -0.89
C LEU A 52 -4.90 -17.55 -2.00
N LEU A 53 -4.76 -18.00 -3.25
CA LEU A 53 -4.45 -17.12 -4.39
C LEU A 53 -5.57 -16.10 -4.65
N GLU A 54 -6.82 -16.57 -4.66
CA GLU A 54 -8.00 -15.70 -4.79
C GLU A 54 -8.06 -14.67 -3.65
N SER A 55 -7.82 -15.13 -2.42
CA SER A 55 -7.80 -14.29 -1.22
C SER A 55 -6.73 -13.20 -1.33
N CYS A 56 -5.52 -13.55 -1.76
CA CYS A 56 -4.46 -12.57 -1.97
C CYS A 56 -4.86 -11.51 -3.01
N ARG A 57 -5.42 -11.92 -4.15
CA ARG A 57 -5.89 -10.98 -5.19
C ARG A 57 -6.95 -10.03 -4.65
N THR A 58 -7.95 -10.55 -3.93
CA THR A 58 -9.00 -9.73 -3.31
C THR A 58 -8.43 -8.71 -2.30
N ALA A 59 -7.43 -9.10 -1.51
CA ALA A 59 -6.76 -8.19 -0.58
C ALA A 59 -5.99 -7.08 -1.33
N MET A 60 -5.28 -7.43 -2.39
CA MET A 60 -4.52 -6.48 -3.22
C MET A 60 -5.44 -5.50 -3.97
N GLU A 61 -6.55 -5.98 -4.53
CA GLU A 61 -7.60 -5.12 -5.12
C GLU A 61 -8.21 -4.17 -4.09
N THR A 62 -8.49 -4.66 -2.89
CA THR A 62 -9.04 -3.84 -1.81
C THR A 62 -8.07 -2.73 -1.41
N LEU A 63 -6.78 -3.06 -1.32
CA LEU A 63 -5.73 -2.10 -1.02
C LEU A 63 -5.55 -1.08 -2.16
N ALA A 64 -5.56 -1.52 -3.42
CA ALA A 64 -5.50 -0.63 -4.58
C ALA A 64 -6.68 0.36 -4.59
N ARG A 65 -7.91 -0.13 -4.36
CA ARG A 65 -9.10 0.72 -4.20
C ARG A 65 -8.97 1.70 -3.05
N ARG A 66 -8.38 1.29 -1.92
CA ARG A 66 -8.17 2.19 -0.79
C ARG A 66 -7.11 3.26 -1.09
N ALA A 67 -6.03 2.88 -1.78
CA ALA A 67 -5.02 3.79 -2.26
C ALA A 67 -5.62 4.86 -3.19
N ASP A 68 -6.45 4.43 -4.12
CA ASP A 68 -7.24 5.29 -5.00
C ASP A 68 -8.09 6.30 -4.22
N GLN A 69 -8.85 5.84 -3.23
CA GLN A 69 -9.66 6.74 -2.37
C GLN A 69 -8.79 7.77 -1.64
N CYS A 70 -7.65 7.33 -1.10
CA CYS A 70 -6.77 8.17 -0.30
C CYS A 70 -6.04 9.22 -1.14
N HIS A 71 -5.72 8.87 -2.37
CA HIS A 71 -4.92 9.69 -3.27
C HIS A 71 -5.77 10.32 -4.39
N GLY A 72 -7.09 10.12 -4.46
CA GLY A 72 -7.94 10.80 -5.46
C GLY A 72 -7.96 10.14 -6.86
N GLY A 73 -7.65 8.85 -6.95
CA GLY A 73 -7.87 8.04 -8.15
C GLY A 73 -9.29 7.47 -8.19
N LYS A 74 -9.98 7.58 -9.33
CA LYS A 74 -11.28 6.92 -9.55
C LYS A 74 -11.14 5.58 -10.28
N THR A 75 -9.91 5.13 -10.60
CA THR A 75 -9.66 3.94 -11.42
C THR A 75 -8.66 2.98 -10.75
N PRO A 76 -9.09 1.76 -10.38
CA PRO A 76 -8.26 0.70 -9.77
C PRO A 76 -6.97 0.37 -10.55
N GLU A 77 -7.00 0.55 -11.87
CA GLU A 77 -5.95 0.10 -12.79
C GLU A 77 -4.60 0.77 -12.57
N SER A 78 -4.58 1.99 -12.01
CA SER A 78 -3.34 2.74 -11.79
C SER A 78 -2.50 2.12 -10.67
N TYR A 79 -3.13 1.72 -9.56
CA TYR A 79 -2.43 1.08 -8.45
C TYR A 79 -2.14 -0.40 -8.70
N HIS A 80 -2.96 -1.10 -9.50
CA HIS A 80 -2.68 -2.49 -9.87
C HIS A 80 -1.32 -2.66 -10.56
N ARG A 81 -0.94 -1.72 -11.43
CA ARG A 81 0.37 -1.73 -12.12
C ARG A 81 1.54 -1.36 -11.21
N LEU A 82 1.31 -0.58 -10.14
CA LEU A 82 2.35 -0.27 -9.15
C LEU A 82 2.65 -1.45 -8.24
N ALA A 83 1.63 -2.24 -7.91
CA ALA A 83 1.75 -3.29 -6.91
C ALA A 83 2.21 -4.65 -7.47
N ASP A 84 2.21 -4.87 -8.79
CA ASP A 84 2.50 -6.17 -9.44
C ASP A 84 1.81 -7.34 -8.69
N THR A 85 0.47 -7.31 -8.71
CA THR A 85 -0.39 -8.19 -7.88
C THR A 85 -0.07 -9.68 -8.07
N GLU A 86 0.25 -10.10 -9.29
CA GLU A 86 0.59 -11.50 -9.58
C GLU A 86 1.90 -11.90 -8.90
N SER A 87 2.97 -11.11 -9.05
CA SER A 87 4.23 -11.39 -8.34
C SER A 87 4.05 -11.41 -6.82
N VAL A 88 3.21 -10.53 -6.29
CA VAL A 88 2.90 -10.50 -4.86
C VAL A 88 2.26 -11.81 -4.41
N CYS A 89 1.20 -12.21 -5.10
CA CYS A 89 0.42 -13.36 -4.70
C CYS A 89 1.14 -14.69 -4.96
N ASP A 90 1.92 -14.79 -6.03
CA ASP A 90 2.80 -15.95 -6.27
C ASP A 90 3.76 -16.15 -5.10
N SER A 91 4.34 -15.07 -4.59
CA SER A 91 5.28 -15.16 -3.46
C SER A 91 4.61 -15.53 -2.14
N VAL A 92 3.41 -15.00 -1.87
CA VAL A 92 2.62 -15.42 -0.69
C VAL A 92 2.31 -16.92 -0.77
N VAL A 93 1.87 -17.40 -1.94
CA VAL A 93 1.61 -18.83 -2.18
C VAL A 93 2.89 -19.66 -1.98
N ALA A 94 4.03 -19.19 -2.48
CA ALA A 94 5.32 -19.84 -2.30
C ALA A 94 5.74 -19.90 -0.82
N SER A 95 5.53 -18.83 -0.05
CA SER A 95 5.81 -18.79 1.38
C SER A 95 4.94 -19.73 2.20
N VAL A 96 3.64 -19.83 1.91
CA VAL A 96 2.76 -20.80 2.56
C VAL A 96 3.15 -22.23 2.21
N ARG A 97 3.43 -22.52 0.93
CA ARG A 97 3.89 -23.86 0.50
C ARG A 97 5.22 -24.27 1.12
N ALA A 98 6.12 -23.32 1.34
CA ALA A 98 7.40 -23.55 2.00
C ALA A 98 7.30 -23.61 3.53
N GLY A 99 6.10 -23.49 4.11
CA GLY A 99 5.90 -23.51 5.57
C GLY A 99 6.46 -22.28 6.30
N ARG A 100 6.74 -21.19 5.57
CA ARG A 100 7.23 -19.93 6.14
C ARG A 100 6.11 -19.02 6.62
N GLN A 101 4.91 -19.22 6.10
CA GLN A 101 3.67 -18.60 6.56
C GLN A 101 2.59 -19.66 6.72
N ALA A 102 1.63 -19.40 7.60
CA ALA A 102 0.37 -20.14 7.67
C ALA A 102 -0.78 -19.22 7.23
N PHE A 103 -1.60 -19.69 6.29
CA PHE A 103 -2.83 -18.99 5.94
C PHE A 103 -3.94 -19.38 6.92
N VAL A 104 -4.60 -18.39 7.51
CA VAL A 104 -5.71 -18.54 8.46
C VAL A 104 -6.98 -17.98 7.81
N PRO A 105 -7.75 -18.80 7.06
CA PRO A 105 -8.86 -18.35 6.24
C PRO A 105 -9.93 -17.60 7.02
N GLU A 106 -10.17 -17.99 8.27
CA GLU A 106 -11.22 -17.42 9.13
C GLU A 106 -10.95 -15.96 9.49
N ARG A 107 -9.69 -15.51 9.39
CA ARG A 107 -9.28 -14.13 9.66
C ARG A 107 -9.25 -13.27 8.39
N PHE A 108 -9.48 -13.85 7.21
CA PHE A 108 -9.37 -13.13 5.95
C PHE A 108 -10.39 -11.98 5.82
N GLY A 109 -11.63 -12.19 6.25
CA GLY A 109 -12.63 -11.11 6.25
C GLY A 109 -12.23 -9.91 7.10
N ALA A 110 -11.58 -10.13 8.26
CA ALA A 110 -11.04 -9.05 9.08
C ALA A 110 -9.87 -8.33 8.40
N CYS A 111 -9.00 -9.07 7.71
CA CYS A 111 -7.93 -8.50 6.90
C CYS A 111 -8.46 -7.58 5.78
N VAL A 112 -9.43 -8.04 4.97
CA VAL A 112 -10.04 -7.22 3.91
C VAL A 112 -10.63 -5.93 4.49
N ARG A 113 -11.35 -6.04 5.62
CA ARG A 113 -11.88 -4.89 6.34
C ARG A 113 -10.80 -3.93 6.80
N GLN A 114 -9.72 -4.43 7.39
CA GLN A 114 -8.61 -3.60 7.86
C GLN A 114 -7.89 -2.87 6.71
N LEU A 115 -7.74 -3.52 5.55
CA LEU A 115 -7.18 -2.88 4.36
C LEU A 115 -8.12 -1.81 3.80
N ARG A 116 -9.44 -2.06 3.78
CA ARG A 116 -10.46 -1.09 3.37
C ARG A 116 -10.50 0.13 4.28
N ASP A 117 -10.39 -0.08 5.58
CA ASP A 117 -10.56 0.95 6.61
C ASP A 117 -9.22 1.59 7.01
N LEU A 118 -8.12 1.24 6.32
CA LEU A 118 -6.77 1.72 6.60
C LEU A 118 -6.71 3.25 6.52
N PRO A 119 -6.16 3.96 7.53
CA PRO A 119 -6.02 5.41 7.45
C PRO A 119 -5.05 5.76 6.33
N CYS A 120 -5.38 6.76 5.53
CA CYS A 120 -4.59 7.12 4.36
C CYS A 120 -3.19 7.64 4.69
N GLY A 121 -2.97 8.20 5.90
CA GLY A 121 -1.63 8.50 6.40
C GLY A 121 -0.73 7.26 6.56
N ALA A 122 -1.32 6.06 6.58
CA ALA A 122 -0.62 4.76 6.58
C ALA A 122 -0.45 4.16 5.17
N LEU A 123 -0.83 4.88 4.11
CA LEU A 123 -0.66 4.50 2.71
C LEU A 123 0.41 5.36 2.05
N THR A 124 1.66 5.17 2.47
CA THR A 124 2.82 5.76 1.78
C THR A 124 3.29 4.84 0.66
N LEU A 125 3.99 5.36 -0.36
CA LEU A 125 4.62 4.53 -1.39
C LEU A 125 5.58 3.48 -0.78
N ASP A 126 6.16 3.76 0.39
CA ASP A 126 6.96 2.80 1.15
C ASP A 126 6.13 1.67 1.78
N ASP A 127 4.85 1.89 2.10
CA ASP A 127 3.93 0.82 2.53
C ASP A 127 3.54 -0.12 1.37
N PHE A 128 3.70 0.34 0.12
CA PHE A 128 3.64 -0.51 -1.08
C PHE A 128 4.95 -1.26 -1.36
N SER A 129 5.99 -1.07 -0.55
CA SER A 129 7.20 -1.88 -0.63
C SER A 129 6.97 -3.27 -0.01
N GLN A 130 7.84 -4.22 -0.39
CA GLN A 130 7.70 -5.62 -0.05
C GLN A 130 7.42 -5.94 1.42
N GLY A 131 6.57 -6.95 1.64
CA GLY A 131 6.30 -7.52 2.96
C GLY A 131 5.45 -6.63 3.85
N ASN A 132 5.21 -5.36 3.49
CA ASN A 132 4.40 -4.44 4.29
C ASN A 132 2.95 -4.33 3.78
N LEU A 133 2.72 -4.55 2.47
CA LEU A 133 1.39 -4.52 1.83
C LEU A 133 0.36 -5.40 2.57
N LEU A 134 0.73 -6.65 2.82
CA LEU A 134 -0.09 -7.61 3.56
C LEU A 134 0.42 -7.81 5.01
N ALA A 135 1.41 -7.04 5.49
CA ALA A 135 1.89 -7.11 6.89
C ALA A 135 0.76 -6.94 7.89
N ARG A 136 -0.23 -6.13 7.51
CA ARG A 136 -1.40 -5.79 8.33
C ARG A 136 -2.49 -6.87 8.24
N CYS A 137 -2.34 -7.85 7.36
CA CYS A 137 -3.31 -8.91 7.15
C CYS A 137 -3.07 -10.05 8.15
N GLU A 138 -3.85 -10.10 9.22
CA GLU A 138 -3.76 -11.18 10.23
C GLU A 138 -4.14 -12.58 9.71
N ALA A 139 -4.55 -12.69 8.44
CA ALA A 139 -4.83 -13.95 7.77
C ALA A 139 -3.55 -14.68 7.31
N LEU A 140 -2.37 -14.05 7.43
CA LEU A 140 -1.08 -14.68 7.17
C LEU A 140 -0.24 -14.61 8.45
N GLU A 141 0.00 -15.76 9.07
CA GLU A 141 0.80 -15.85 10.28
C GLU A 141 2.25 -16.23 9.96
N PRO A 142 3.25 -15.47 10.43
CA PRO A 142 4.66 -15.80 10.25
C PRO A 142 5.04 -17.11 10.96
N GLN A 143 5.80 -17.97 10.29
CA GLN A 143 6.27 -19.25 10.84
C GLN A 143 7.80 -19.34 10.93
N ALA A 144 8.54 -18.51 10.18
CA ALA A 144 10.00 -18.55 10.18
C ALA A 144 10.55 -17.79 11.40
N THR A 145 11.24 -18.50 12.30
CA THR A 145 12.02 -17.88 13.37
C THR A 145 13.30 -17.24 12.82
N GLU A 146 13.96 -16.44 13.65
CA GLU A 146 15.29 -15.88 13.35
C GLU A 146 16.27 -16.96 12.85
N GLY A 147 17.06 -16.63 11.83
CA GLY A 147 18.03 -17.52 11.19
C GLY A 147 17.44 -18.43 10.10
N ASN A 148 16.11 -18.57 10.01
CA ASN A 148 15.49 -19.38 8.96
C ASN A 148 15.30 -18.61 7.65
N PRO A 149 15.19 -19.33 6.51
CA PRO A 149 14.92 -18.71 5.22
C PRO A 149 13.60 -17.94 5.22
N CYS A 150 13.56 -16.82 4.50
CA CYS A 150 12.38 -15.99 4.30
C CYS A 150 12.31 -15.44 2.88
N GLY A 151 11.10 -15.18 2.41
CA GLY A 151 10.82 -14.47 1.16
C GLY A 151 10.31 -13.06 1.32
N GLY A 152 10.01 -12.64 2.54
CA GLY A 152 9.63 -11.27 2.89
C GLY A 152 9.45 -11.14 4.40
N ASN A 153 9.27 -9.92 4.90
CA ASN A 153 9.15 -9.65 6.34
C ASN A 153 8.01 -10.45 7.00
N LEU A 154 6.94 -10.72 6.25
CA LEU A 154 5.78 -11.52 6.66
C LEU A 154 6.06 -12.97 7.00
N ASP A 155 7.19 -13.52 6.58
CA ASP A 155 7.58 -14.88 6.96
C ASP A 155 8.11 -14.91 8.41
N CYS A 156 8.65 -13.79 8.90
CA CYS A 156 9.48 -13.75 10.10
C CYS A 156 8.69 -13.47 11.38
N GLN A 157 8.82 -14.34 12.38
CA GLN A 157 8.21 -14.16 13.71
C GLN A 157 8.89 -13.01 14.46
N GLY A 158 8.29 -11.81 14.40
CA GLY A 158 8.80 -10.62 15.09
C GLY A 158 10.11 -10.05 14.53
N GLY A 159 10.42 -10.36 13.27
CA GLY A 159 11.65 -9.95 12.59
C GLY A 159 11.39 -9.35 11.22
N TRP A 160 12.47 -9.07 10.50
CA TRP A 160 12.45 -8.69 9.10
C TRP A 160 13.24 -9.69 8.27
N CYS A 161 12.95 -9.73 6.98
CA CYS A 161 13.63 -10.62 6.06
C CYS A 161 14.82 -9.92 5.42
N ASP A 162 16.04 -10.36 5.78
CA ASP A 162 17.25 -9.87 5.16
C ASP A 162 17.49 -10.55 3.82
N THR A 163 17.09 -9.86 2.75
CA THR A 163 17.27 -10.29 1.36
C THR A 163 18.58 -9.81 0.75
N LYS A 164 19.53 -9.25 1.53
CA LYS A 164 20.85 -8.82 1.01
C LYS A 164 21.61 -9.93 0.29
N ALA A 165 21.46 -11.17 0.74
CA ALA A 165 22.10 -12.35 0.12
C ALA A 165 21.30 -12.93 -1.07
N GLY A 166 20.16 -12.32 -1.42
CA GLY A 166 19.23 -12.79 -2.45
C GLY A 166 17.98 -13.45 -1.86
N CYS A 167 17.31 -14.22 -2.71
CA CYS A 167 16.06 -14.92 -2.43
C CYS A 167 16.29 -16.45 -2.43
N PRO A 168 16.01 -17.19 -1.32
CA PRO A 168 15.48 -16.70 -0.06
C PRO A 168 16.49 -15.89 0.77
N GLY A 169 15.96 -14.88 1.47
CA GLY A 169 16.68 -14.14 2.50
C GLY A 169 16.70 -14.90 3.82
N VAL A 170 17.12 -14.24 4.90
CA VAL A 170 17.16 -14.81 6.24
C VAL A 170 16.44 -13.93 7.25
N CYS A 171 15.59 -14.52 8.08
CA CYS A 171 14.90 -13.79 9.15
C CYS A 171 15.91 -13.25 10.16
N LYS A 172 15.87 -11.94 10.40
CA LYS A 172 16.69 -11.24 11.40
C LYS A 172 15.81 -10.45 12.36
N ARG A 173 16.33 -10.16 13.54
CA ARG A 173 15.66 -9.25 14.48
C ARG A 173 15.71 -7.80 14.01
N TYR A 174 14.66 -7.06 14.34
CA TYR A 174 14.68 -5.61 14.29
C TYR A 174 15.61 -5.03 15.36
N VAL A 175 16.03 -3.78 15.14
CA VAL A 175 16.65 -2.98 16.20
C VAL A 175 15.56 -2.51 17.19
N PRO A 176 15.67 -2.79 18.50
CA PRO A 176 14.68 -2.36 19.48
C PRO A 176 14.60 -0.83 19.60
N ALA A 177 13.42 -0.29 19.96
CA ALA A 177 13.30 1.13 20.27
C ALA A 177 14.26 1.55 21.40
N GLY A 178 14.80 2.76 21.29
CA GLY A 178 15.82 3.31 22.17
C GLY A 178 17.24 2.82 21.89
N SER A 179 17.43 1.82 21.02
CA SER A 179 18.76 1.31 20.68
C SER A 179 19.40 2.10 19.55
N ALA A 180 20.74 2.03 19.47
CA ALA A 180 21.50 2.65 18.40
C ALA A 180 21.18 2.00 17.05
N CYS A 181 21.10 2.81 15.99
CA CYS A 181 20.85 2.37 14.63
C CYS A 181 21.71 3.18 13.66
N ASP A 182 21.94 2.62 12.47
CA ASP A 182 22.72 3.25 11.38
C ASP A 182 21.91 3.29 10.06
N GLY A 183 20.63 2.91 10.11
CA GLY A 183 19.74 2.79 8.95
C GLY A 183 19.94 1.51 8.12
N SER A 184 20.95 0.69 8.41
CA SER A 184 21.24 -0.55 7.65
C SER A 184 20.40 -1.75 8.09
N VAL A 185 19.90 -1.71 9.33
CA VAL A 185 18.95 -2.64 9.92
C VAL A 185 17.70 -1.84 10.32
N PRO A 186 16.50 -2.27 9.90
CA PRO A 186 15.28 -1.57 10.27
C PRO A 186 15.05 -1.60 11.78
N CYS A 187 14.56 -0.47 12.29
CA CYS A 187 14.02 -0.41 13.64
C CYS A 187 12.72 -1.21 13.72
N GLN A 188 12.34 -1.63 14.93
CA GLN A 188 11.09 -2.35 15.13
C GLN A 188 9.87 -1.55 14.66
N PRO A 189 8.78 -2.21 14.25
CA PRO A 189 7.55 -1.53 13.85
C PRO A 189 7.10 -0.48 14.88
N GLY A 190 6.64 0.68 14.39
CA GLY A 190 6.28 1.83 15.23
C GLY A 190 7.46 2.72 15.63
N SER A 191 8.65 2.48 15.07
CA SER A 191 9.84 3.31 15.30
C SER A 191 10.62 3.55 14.01
N THR A 192 11.38 4.65 13.99
CA THR A 192 12.27 5.03 12.87
C THR A 192 13.67 5.32 13.38
N CYS A 193 14.67 5.08 12.53
CA CYS A 193 16.05 5.45 12.86
C CYS A 193 16.21 6.96 12.70
N SER A 194 16.38 7.68 13.81
CA SER A 194 16.56 9.13 13.84
C SER A 194 17.70 9.49 14.79
N LEU A 195 18.66 10.27 14.28
CA LEU A 195 19.89 10.63 14.99
C LEU A 195 20.62 9.41 15.56
N ASN A 196 20.73 8.34 14.75
CA ASN A 196 21.35 7.07 15.10
C ASN A 196 20.70 6.34 16.29
N VAL A 197 19.44 6.62 16.59
CA VAL A 197 18.65 5.91 17.61
C VAL A 197 17.29 5.53 17.05
N CYS A 198 16.81 4.31 17.32
CA CYS A 198 15.45 3.91 16.98
C CYS A 198 14.46 4.63 17.88
N ARG A 199 13.80 5.67 17.38
CA ARG A 199 12.83 6.48 18.11
C ARG A 199 11.42 6.06 17.73
N ALA A 200 10.53 5.98 18.72
CA ALA A 200 9.10 5.79 18.46
C ALA A 200 8.58 6.91 17.56
N TYR A 201 7.52 6.61 16.81
CA TYR A 201 6.81 7.64 16.05
C TYR A 201 6.25 8.71 16.98
N ALA A 202 6.21 9.95 16.49
CA ALA A 202 5.71 11.10 17.22
C ALA A 202 4.18 11.21 17.09
N ASN A 203 3.49 11.42 18.22
CA ASN A 203 2.06 11.68 18.28
C ASN A 203 1.75 13.12 17.88
N LEU A 204 0.46 13.45 17.73
CA LEU A 204 0.02 14.83 17.47
C LEU A 204 0.55 15.80 18.53
N GLY A 205 1.06 16.94 18.08
CA GLY A 205 1.69 17.96 18.90
C GLY A 205 3.15 17.65 19.30
N GLU A 206 3.63 16.43 19.09
CA GLU A 206 5.02 16.06 19.38
C GLU A 206 5.96 16.43 18.23
N SER A 207 7.25 16.53 18.55
CA SER A 207 8.25 16.90 17.54
C SER A 207 8.54 15.75 16.59
N CYS A 208 8.46 16.04 15.29
CA CYS A 208 8.91 15.19 14.19
C CYS A 208 10.25 15.65 13.59
N ALA A 209 11.00 16.50 14.31
CA ALA A 209 12.31 16.96 13.89
C ALA A 209 13.27 15.78 13.61
N TRP A 210 14.27 16.02 12.75
CA TRP A 210 15.35 15.07 12.46
C TRP A 210 14.87 13.71 11.93
N GLY A 211 13.78 13.70 11.15
CA GLY A 211 13.29 12.50 10.47
C GLY A 211 12.51 11.54 11.36
N VAL A 212 12.06 11.98 12.55
CA VAL A 212 11.05 11.23 13.31
C VAL A 212 9.74 11.26 12.54
N ARG A 213 9.16 10.08 12.27
CA ARG A 213 7.87 9.97 11.56
C ARG A 213 6.72 10.25 12.51
N CYS A 214 5.65 10.84 12.01
CA CYS A 214 4.40 10.94 12.76
C CYS A 214 3.67 9.61 12.79
N ALA A 215 2.94 9.36 13.88
CA ALA A 215 2.14 8.17 14.07
C ALA A 215 1.07 8.06 12.96
N PRO A 216 1.04 6.95 12.18
CA PRO A 216 0.16 6.81 11.02
C PRO A 216 -1.33 6.78 11.38
N GLU A 217 -1.68 6.26 12.56
CA GLU A 217 -3.05 6.24 13.09
C GLU A 217 -3.64 7.63 13.34
N ALA A 218 -2.80 8.65 13.48
CA ALA A 218 -3.25 10.02 13.72
C ALA A 218 -3.58 10.80 12.43
N ASN A 219 -3.43 10.18 11.25
CA ASN A 219 -3.53 10.86 9.95
C ASN A 219 -2.75 12.19 9.95
N ALA A 220 -1.53 12.13 10.48
CA ALA A 220 -0.72 13.29 10.80
C ALA A 220 0.39 13.50 9.76
N ALA A 221 0.87 14.73 9.68
CA ALA A 221 2.01 15.12 8.87
C ALA A 221 3.00 15.93 9.69
N CYS A 222 4.28 15.86 9.31
CA CYS A 222 5.32 16.63 9.97
C CYS A 222 5.37 18.04 9.36
N VAL A 223 4.87 19.03 10.10
CA VAL A 223 4.80 20.44 9.65
C VAL A 223 5.55 21.31 10.64
N GLY A 224 6.56 22.04 10.17
CA GLY A 224 7.37 22.89 11.04
C GLY A 224 8.02 22.13 12.19
N ASN A 225 8.43 20.87 11.97
CA ASN A 225 8.98 19.96 12.97
C ASN A 225 8.01 19.51 14.08
N VAL A 226 6.70 19.66 13.86
CA VAL A 226 5.65 19.17 14.77
C VAL A 226 4.68 18.28 13.99
N CYS A 227 4.27 17.17 14.58
CA CYS A 227 3.21 16.35 14.04
C CYS A 227 1.87 17.06 14.22
N VAL A 228 1.23 17.40 13.10
CA VAL A 228 -0.09 18.04 13.10
C VAL A 228 -1.07 17.18 12.32
N ALA A 229 -2.35 17.30 12.64
CA ALA A 229 -3.39 16.65 11.87
C ALA A 229 -3.40 17.22 10.44
N ARG A 230 -3.59 16.34 9.45
CA ARG A 230 -3.78 16.77 8.06
C ARG A 230 -5.04 17.62 7.92
N LYS A 231 -5.00 18.62 7.04
CA LYS A 231 -6.03 19.65 6.90
C LYS A 231 -7.02 19.27 5.80
N GLU A 232 -8.31 19.35 6.10
CA GLU A 232 -9.39 19.24 5.11
C GLU A 232 -9.49 20.49 4.22
N ALA A 233 -9.05 21.64 4.72
CA ALA A 233 -9.04 22.90 3.99
C ALA A 233 -8.02 23.89 4.59
N GLY A 234 -7.67 24.92 3.82
CA GLY A 234 -6.80 26.02 4.27
C GLY A 234 -5.37 25.90 3.78
N ALA A 235 -4.50 26.81 4.23
CA ALA A 235 -3.16 26.97 3.66
C ALA A 235 -2.27 25.72 3.86
N CYS A 236 -1.48 25.38 2.84
CA CYS A 236 -0.52 24.27 2.85
C CYS A 236 0.79 24.67 2.16
N THR A 237 1.88 23.97 2.48
CA THR A 237 3.17 24.11 1.80
C THR A 237 3.56 22.85 1.02
N SER A 238 3.03 21.69 1.42
CA SER A 238 3.22 20.40 0.74
C SER A 238 1.91 19.59 0.70
N ALA A 239 1.84 18.62 -0.21
CA ALA A 239 0.72 17.69 -0.31
C ALA A 239 0.52 16.87 0.99
N ASP A 240 1.60 16.64 1.75
CA ASP A 240 1.52 15.91 3.01
C ASP A 240 0.72 16.64 4.09
N GLU A 241 0.57 17.96 4.00
CA GLU A 241 -0.26 18.71 4.97
C GLU A 241 -1.76 18.48 4.77
N CYS A 242 -2.15 18.02 3.59
CA CYS A 242 -3.55 17.91 3.22
C CYS A 242 -4.11 16.54 3.59
N ALA A 243 -5.38 16.55 3.97
CA ALA A 243 -6.12 15.34 4.30
C ALA A 243 -6.27 14.45 3.06
N PRO A 244 -6.58 13.17 3.24
CA PRO A 244 -6.76 12.26 2.12
C PRO A 244 -7.87 12.72 1.18
N GLY A 245 -7.67 12.54 -0.12
CA GLY A 245 -8.56 13.07 -1.15
C GLY A 245 -8.46 14.60 -1.34
N GLN A 246 -7.59 15.29 -0.61
CA GLN A 246 -7.26 16.69 -0.82
C GLN A 246 -5.90 16.82 -1.52
N ALA A 247 -5.75 17.82 -2.38
CA ALA A 247 -4.49 18.23 -3.01
C ALA A 247 -4.03 19.58 -2.44
N CYS A 248 -2.71 19.81 -2.36
CA CYS A 248 -2.15 21.10 -1.98
C CYS A 248 -2.00 21.99 -3.23
N VAL A 249 -3.08 22.69 -3.56
CA VAL A 249 -3.28 23.39 -4.84
C VAL A 249 -2.65 24.77 -4.83
N LYS A 250 -1.85 25.12 -5.84
CA LYS A 250 -1.36 26.49 -6.03
C LYS A 250 -2.54 27.41 -6.39
N LEU A 251 -2.65 28.53 -5.67
CA LEU A 251 -3.68 29.54 -5.96
C LEU A 251 -3.42 30.31 -7.26
N ALA A 252 -2.17 30.29 -7.75
CA ALA A 252 -1.79 30.81 -9.06
C ALA A 252 -0.86 29.80 -9.76
N ALA A 253 -1.36 29.12 -10.79
CA ALA A 253 -0.65 28.01 -11.44
C ALA A 253 0.74 28.38 -11.99
N ASN A 254 0.84 29.57 -12.60
CA ASN A 254 2.09 30.10 -13.16
C ASN A 254 3.02 30.75 -12.12
N GLY A 255 2.65 30.68 -10.84
CA GLY A 255 3.47 31.21 -9.78
C GLY A 255 4.62 30.26 -9.42
N GLY A 256 5.77 30.82 -9.06
CA GLY A 256 6.95 30.06 -8.64
C GLY A 256 6.74 29.29 -7.33
N ALA A 257 7.82 28.68 -6.81
CA ALA A 257 7.78 27.80 -5.64
C ALA A 257 7.06 28.37 -4.40
N ASN A 258 7.14 29.70 -4.20
CA ASN A 258 6.58 30.43 -3.06
C ASN A 258 5.11 30.84 -3.21
N THR A 259 4.44 30.40 -4.27
CA THR A 259 3.03 30.72 -4.49
C THR A 259 2.19 30.14 -3.36
N PRO A 260 1.26 30.93 -2.78
CA PRO A 260 0.32 30.43 -1.79
C PRO A 260 -0.42 29.20 -2.30
N ARG A 261 -0.61 28.22 -1.41
CA ARG A 261 -1.32 26.98 -1.73
C ARG A 261 -2.35 26.68 -0.66
N GLU A 262 -3.39 25.96 -1.06
CA GLU A 262 -4.47 25.54 -0.17
C GLU A 262 -4.82 24.07 -0.37
N CYS A 263 -5.14 23.38 0.72
CA CYS A 263 -5.78 22.08 0.65
C CYS A 263 -7.18 22.25 0.07
N ARG A 264 -7.41 21.60 -1.07
CA ARG A 264 -8.68 21.58 -1.80
C ARG A 264 -8.99 20.17 -2.26
N PRO A 265 -10.26 19.83 -2.54
CA PRO A 265 -10.59 18.51 -3.05
C PRO A 265 -9.78 18.23 -4.31
N ALA A 266 -9.12 17.07 -4.33
CA ALA A 266 -8.35 16.65 -5.48
C ALA A 266 -9.27 16.35 -6.67
N GLN A 267 -8.85 16.77 -7.86
CA GLN A 267 -9.53 16.47 -9.12
C GLN A 267 -9.24 15.02 -9.53
N GLY A 268 -10.27 14.31 -9.94
CA GLY A 268 -10.21 12.93 -10.42
C GLY A 268 -9.87 12.83 -11.91
N LEU A 269 -9.75 11.59 -12.40
CA LEU A 269 -9.48 11.30 -13.82
C LEU A 269 -10.46 12.04 -14.75
N ASP A 270 -9.92 12.63 -15.81
CA ASP A 270 -10.63 13.40 -16.84
C ASP A 270 -11.36 14.66 -16.35
N GLU A 271 -11.34 14.97 -15.06
CA GLU A 271 -11.86 16.24 -14.54
C GLU A 271 -10.98 17.39 -15.00
N SER A 272 -11.60 18.56 -15.20
CA SER A 272 -10.91 19.76 -15.63
C SER A 272 -9.88 20.19 -14.59
N CYS A 273 -8.72 20.63 -15.05
CA CYS A 273 -7.66 21.12 -14.20
C CYS A 273 -6.90 22.28 -14.85
N THR A 274 -6.10 22.95 -14.04
CA THR A 274 -5.26 24.10 -14.38
C THR A 274 -3.81 23.61 -14.37
N PRO A 275 -3.14 23.57 -15.54
CA PRO A 275 -1.78 23.05 -15.63
C PRO A 275 -0.83 23.84 -14.71
N GLY A 276 -0.10 23.13 -13.85
CA GLY A 276 0.83 23.70 -12.88
C GLY A 276 0.22 24.04 -11.52
N ALA A 277 -1.10 23.86 -11.36
CA ALA A 277 -1.80 24.11 -10.10
C ALA A 277 -1.68 22.96 -9.09
N LEU A 278 -1.26 21.75 -9.51
CA LEU A 278 -1.14 20.58 -8.65
C LEU A 278 -2.47 20.15 -8.00
N GLU A 279 -3.58 20.26 -8.73
CA GLU A 279 -4.92 19.95 -8.21
C GLU A 279 -5.43 18.54 -8.48
N CYS A 280 -4.75 17.78 -9.35
CA CYS A 280 -5.10 16.39 -9.60
C CYS A 280 -4.68 15.48 -8.44
N GLY A 281 -5.46 14.43 -8.19
CA GLY A 281 -5.15 13.40 -7.20
C GLY A 281 -3.82 12.68 -7.47
N GLY A 282 -3.23 12.08 -6.43
CA GLY A 282 -2.09 11.19 -6.52
C GLY A 282 -2.26 10.08 -7.58
N LEU A 283 -1.15 9.83 -8.27
CA LEU A 283 -1.05 9.10 -9.56
C LEU A 283 -1.64 9.79 -10.78
N LEU A 284 -2.19 10.99 -10.64
CA LEU A 284 -2.63 11.81 -11.76
C LEU A 284 -1.72 13.03 -11.90
N TYR A 285 -1.78 13.67 -13.05
CA TYR A 285 -1.18 14.99 -13.31
C TYR A 285 -2.12 15.79 -14.21
N CYS A 286 -1.99 17.12 -14.19
CA CYS A 286 -2.76 17.97 -15.09
C CYS A 286 -2.05 18.07 -16.45
N GLU A 287 -2.62 17.44 -17.49
CA GLU A 287 -2.05 17.47 -18.83
C GLU A 287 -2.31 18.84 -19.48
N ALA A 288 -1.25 19.54 -19.87
CA ALA A 288 -1.35 20.91 -20.39
C ALA A 288 -2.16 21.00 -21.70
N ALA A 289 -2.03 20.00 -22.56
CA ALA A 289 -2.68 19.97 -23.88
C ALA A 289 -4.21 19.88 -23.78
N SER A 290 -4.73 19.18 -22.76
CA SER A 290 -6.17 18.94 -22.61
C SER A 290 -6.79 19.67 -21.43
N ALA A 291 -5.99 20.24 -20.52
CA ALA A 291 -6.43 20.82 -19.25
C ALA A 291 -7.31 19.84 -18.45
N ARG A 292 -6.92 18.56 -18.45
CA ARG A 292 -7.60 17.49 -17.74
C ARG A 292 -6.62 16.64 -16.94
N CYS A 293 -7.09 16.12 -15.82
CA CYS A 293 -6.31 15.18 -15.03
C CYS A 293 -6.15 13.86 -15.78
N ARG A 294 -4.90 13.46 -16.00
CA ARG A 294 -4.53 12.22 -16.69
C ARG A 294 -3.75 11.31 -15.75
N PRO A 295 -3.77 9.98 -15.96
CA PRO A 295 -2.90 9.07 -15.24
C PRO A 295 -1.43 9.44 -15.47
N TRP A 296 -0.57 9.09 -14.52
CA TRP A 296 0.88 9.13 -14.70
C TRP A 296 1.34 8.47 -16.00
N ARG A 297 2.55 8.86 -16.43
CA ARG A 297 3.05 8.67 -17.79
C ARG A 297 3.35 7.20 -18.05
N GLU A 298 3.07 6.76 -19.27
CA GLU A 298 3.34 5.40 -19.73
C GLU A 298 4.74 5.28 -20.36
N LEU A 299 5.18 4.05 -20.63
CA LEU A 299 6.48 3.77 -21.24
C LEU A 299 6.73 4.59 -22.50
N GLY A 300 7.92 5.18 -22.60
CA GLY A 300 8.37 6.03 -23.70
C GLY A 300 7.93 7.49 -23.59
N GLN A 301 7.03 7.85 -22.66
CA GLN A 301 6.61 9.23 -22.47
C GLN A 301 7.56 9.98 -21.53
N THR A 302 7.70 11.30 -21.73
CA THR A 302 8.45 12.18 -20.82
C THR A 302 7.85 12.15 -19.43
N CYS A 303 8.71 12.09 -18.41
CA CYS A 303 8.37 12.11 -16.99
C CYS A 303 9.15 13.22 -16.28
N PHE A 304 8.64 13.66 -15.12
CA PHE A 304 8.98 14.94 -14.48
C PHE A 304 8.78 16.14 -15.40
N ASP A 305 7.80 16.98 -15.08
CA ASP A 305 7.49 18.18 -15.84
C ASP A 305 7.31 17.93 -17.36
N PRO A 306 6.39 17.03 -17.76
CA PRO A 306 6.26 16.61 -19.15
C PRO A 306 5.87 17.76 -20.10
N ASP A 307 5.25 18.80 -19.55
CA ASP A 307 4.63 19.89 -20.31
C ASP A 307 5.25 21.28 -19.99
N GLY A 308 6.30 21.35 -19.16
CA GLY A 308 6.92 22.62 -18.76
C GLY A 308 6.05 23.46 -17.79
N THR A 309 5.20 22.80 -17.02
CA THR A 309 4.21 23.38 -16.10
C THR A 309 4.57 23.23 -14.64
N ASP A 310 5.75 22.69 -14.32
CA ASP A 310 6.17 22.24 -12.99
C ASP A 310 5.26 21.12 -12.41
N GLU A 311 4.42 20.50 -13.24
CA GLU A 311 3.61 19.34 -12.83
C GLU A 311 4.51 18.11 -12.67
N ARG A 312 4.43 17.47 -11.50
CA ARG A 312 5.19 16.25 -11.25
C ARG A 312 4.42 15.03 -11.76
N ALA A 313 4.61 14.70 -13.03
CA ALA A 313 4.14 13.43 -13.59
C ALA A 313 5.23 12.35 -13.45
N LEU A 314 4.98 11.32 -12.63
CA LEU A 314 5.87 10.15 -12.56
C LEU A 314 5.44 9.10 -13.58
N CYS A 315 6.13 7.95 -13.57
CA CYS A 315 5.89 6.85 -14.48
C CYS A 315 5.01 5.79 -13.83
N LEU A 316 3.97 5.35 -14.54
CA LEU A 316 3.08 4.32 -14.05
C LEU A 316 3.69 2.93 -14.32
N GLY A 317 3.92 2.14 -13.27
CA GLY A 317 4.47 0.78 -13.40
C GLY A 317 5.84 0.72 -14.10
N SER A 318 6.60 1.81 -14.06
CA SER A 318 7.89 1.96 -14.74
C SER A 318 8.75 2.99 -14.00
N ARG A 319 10.02 3.14 -14.40
CA ARG A 319 10.92 4.13 -13.79
C ARG A 319 11.11 5.33 -14.68
N CYS A 320 11.33 6.49 -14.06
CA CYS A 320 11.71 7.69 -14.79
C CYS A 320 13.25 7.74 -14.91
N ALA A 321 13.78 7.66 -16.12
CA ALA A 321 15.23 7.61 -16.37
C ALA A 321 15.60 8.39 -17.63
N PHE A 322 16.87 8.80 -17.72
CA PHE A 322 17.37 9.49 -18.92
C PHE A 322 17.30 8.58 -20.14
N GLY A 323 16.53 9.01 -21.14
CA GLY A 323 16.45 8.41 -22.47
C GLY A 323 17.37 9.09 -23.46
N ALA A 324 17.04 8.94 -24.74
CA ALA A 324 17.72 9.68 -25.80
C ALA A 324 17.62 11.19 -25.56
N PHE A 325 18.64 11.93 -26.00
CA PHE A 325 18.68 13.40 -25.90
C PHE A 325 18.61 13.97 -24.47
N ALA A 326 19.01 13.17 -23.46
CA ALA A 326 19.02 13.57 -22.05
C ALA A 326 17.65 14.00 -21.48
N GLN A 327 16.55 13.57 -22.11
CA GLN A 327 15.21 13.73 -21.58
C GLN A 327 14.88 12.62 -20.58
N LEU A 328 14.21 12.96 -19.48
CA LEU A 328 13.68 11.98 -18.56
C LEU A 328 12.42 11.35 -19.17
N VAL A 329 12.45 10.05 -19.41
CA VAL A 329 11.35 9.30 -20.01
C VAL A 329 11.04 8.05 -19.18
N CYS A 330 9.80 7.59 -19.25
CA CYS A 330 9.39 6.36 -18.61
C CYS A 330 10.02 5.16 -19.32
N GLN A 331 10.84 4.43 -18.60
CA GLN A 331 11.53 3.23 -19.08
C GLN A 331 11.12 2.04 -18.24
N GLN A 332 11.26 0.85 -18.82
CA GLN A 332 11.10 -0.37 -18.05
C GLN A 332 12.05 -0.37 -16.85
N TYR A 333 11.62 -1.01 -15.77
CA TYR A 333 12.49 -1.30 -14.66
C TYR A 333 13.71 -2.10 -15.15
N VAL A 334 14.83 -1.88 -14.49
CA VAL A 334 16.06 -2.63 -14.72
C VAL A 334 15.80 -4.08 -14.33
N ALA A 335 16.09 -4.99 -15.26
CA ALA A 335 15.89 -6.42 -15.04
C ALA A 335 16.80 -6.93 -13.89
N PRO A 336 16.37 -7.97 -13.16
CA PRO A 336 17.23 -8.64 -12.19
C PRO A 336 18.57 -9.07 -12.82
N GLY A 337 19.67 -8.86 -12.10
CA GLY A 337 21.04 -9.09 -12.54
C GLY A 337 21.68 -7.94 -13.33
N ALA A 338 20.92 -6.93 -13.74
CA ALA A 338 21.45 -5.76 -14.44
C ALA A 338 21.79 -4.59 -13.49
N ALA A 339 22.59 -3.65 -14.00
CA ALA A 339 23.12 -2.54 -13.21
C ALA A 339 22.05 -1.49 -12.86
N CYS A 340 22.06 -1.01 -11.61
CA CYS A 340 21.14 -0.02 -11.08
C CYS A 340 21.85 1.02 -10.23
N VAL A 341 21.16 2.14 -9.95
CA VAL A 341 21.66 3.21 -9.08
C VAL A 341 20.79 3.32 -7.83
N LEU A 342 19.47 3.18 -7.99
CA LEU A 342 18.49 3.36 -6.92
C LEU A 342 17.55 2.15 -6.85
N ASN A 343 16.98 1.89 -5.66
CA ASN A 343 15.98 0.82 -5.51
C ASN A 343 14.80 0.99 -6.47
N THR A 344 14.39 2.23 -6.74
CA THR A 344 13.32 2.57 -7.68
C THR A 344 13.62 2.15 -9.12
N ASP A 345 14.87 1.85 -9.47
CA ASP A 345 15.23 1.33 -10.80
C ASP A 345 14.74 -0.11 -10.99
N CYS A 346 14.70 -0.91 -9.92
CA CYS A 346 14.48 -2.36 -9.98
C CYS A 346 13.00 -2.75 -9.91
N GLY A 347 12.09 -1.76 -9.89
CA GLY A 347 10.65 -1.98 -9.81
C GLY A 347 10.15 -2.36 -8.42
N PRO A 348 8.83 -2.58 -8.28
CA PRO A 348 8.22 -2.94 -7.00
C PRO A 348 8.67 -4.31 -6.49
N THR A 349 9.31 -5.10 -7.35
CA THR A 349 9.76 -6.46 -7.06
C THR A 349 11.26 -6.64 -6.95
N GLY A 350 12.03 -5.57 -7.14
CA GLY A 350 13.48 -5.61 -7.02
C GLY A 350 14.01 -4.53 -6.08
N ALA A 351 15.26 -4.70 -5.68
CA ALA A 351 16.02 -3.68 -4.98
C ALA A 351 17.40 -3.54 -5.61
N CYS A 352 17.96 -2.35 -5.53
CA CYS A 352 19.31 -2.11 -5.98
C CYS A 352 20.29 -2.42 -4.86
N ARG A 353 21.13 -3.45 -5.05
CA ARG A 353 22.13 -3.90 -4.09
C ARG A 353 23.46 -4.06 -4.80
N ASP A 354 24.48 -3.41 -4.26
CA ASP A 354 25.82 -3.39 -4.86
C ASP A 354 25.80 -2.99 -6.35
N ASN A 355 24.94 -2.02 -6.68
CA ASN A 355 24.66 -1.55 -8.04
C ASN A 355 24.07 -2.60 -9.00
N VAL A 356 23.44 -3.65 -8.47
CA VAL A 356 22.75 -4.69 -9.25
C VAL A 356 21.32 -4.83 -8.76
N CYS A 357 20.37 -4.91 -9.70
CA CYS A 357 18.98 -5.23 -9.34
C CYS A 357 18.90 -6.69 -8.92
N ILE A 358 18.47 -6.94 -7.70
CA ILE A 358 18.15 -8.28 -7.23
C ILE A 358 16.64 -8.44 -7.14
N THR A 359 16.13 -9.64 -7.46
CA THR A 359 14.76 -9.99 -7.09
C THR A 359 14.67 -10.00 -5.59
N THR A 360 13.61 -9.40 -5.07
CA THR A 360 13.35 -9.41 -3.63
C THR A 360 12.16 -10.31 -3.28
N TRP A 361 11.38 -10.75 -4.28
CA TRP A 361 10.28 -11.70 -4.09
C TRP A 361 10.78 -13.13 -4.32
N CYS A 362 10.60 -14.00 -3.33
CA CYS A 362 10.85 -15.43 -3.50
C CYS A 362 9.64 -16.07 -4.16
N ARG A 363 9.81 -16.55 -5.39
CA ARG A 363 8.86 -17.43 -6.07
C ARG A 363 9.23 -18.89 -5.83
#